data_AF-A0A101QMG4-F1
#
_entry.id   AF-A0A101QMG4-F1
#
_cell.length_a   1.000
_cell.length_b   1.000
_cell.length_c   1.000
_cell.angle_alpha   90.00
_cell.angle_beta   90.00
_cell.angle_gamma   90.00
#
_symmetry.space_group_name_H-M   'P 1'
#
loop_
_entity.id
_entity.type
_entity.pdbx_description
1 polymer ?
#
loop_
_entity_poly.entity_id
_entity_poly.type
_entity_poly.pdbx_seq_one_letter_code
_entity_poly.pdbx_strand_id
1 'polypeptide(L)'
;MAYRPAARLIPDNPMAGVLREAQRAARQPGPRGRQGDQGEPGPPGPPGPPGVQGPAGPRGEPPAATVVSTAADGRATWVYARPFTQPPVVTATAVDPDPSDPRGLFVTLEAVTATQASVRVWQSTGVLVGGQTAVPAGAGVKVHVMAAGTLT
;
A
#
# COMPACT_ATOMS: atom_id res chain seq x y z
N MET A 1 37.85 -98.90 -45.02
CA MET A 1 38.61 -97.80 -45.66
C MET A 1 38.01 -96.49 -45.16
N ALA A 2 38.70 -95.78 -44.26
CA ALA A 2 38.34 -94.42 -43.84
C ALA A 2 39.60 -93.74 -43.25
N TYR A 3 39.84 -92.52 -43.71
CA TYR A 3 41.07 -91.73 -43.63
C TYR A 3 41.23 -91.04 -42.27
N ARG A 4 42.40 -91.17 -41.64
CA ARG A 4 42.84 -90.35 -40.48
C ARG A 4 44.10 -89.57 -40.89
N PRO A 5 44.05 -88.26 -41.13
CA PRO A 5 45.27 -87.49 -41.28
C PRO A 5 45.82 -87.13 -39.89
N ALA A 6 47.13 -87.27 -39.78
CA ALA A 6 47.92 -87.08 -38.58
C ALA A 6 47.97 -85.61 -38.15
N ALA A 7 47.79 -85.34 -36.86
CA ALA A 7 48.19 -84.07 -36.25
C ALA A 7 49.73 -84.00 -36.30
N ARG A 8 50.27 -83.25 -37.26
CA ARG A 8 51.69 -82.89 -37.34
C ARG A 8 52.05 -82.08 -36.09
N LEU A 9 52.60 -82.76 -35.08
CA LEU A 9 53.62 -82.17 -34.22
C LEU A 9 54.70 -81.62 -35.16
N ILE A 10 54.97 -80.32 -35.11
CA ILE A 10 56.18 -79.75 -35.71
C ILE A 10 57.18 -79.70 -34.57
N PRO A 11 58.11 -80.69 -34.47
CA PRO A 11 59.20 -80.59 -33.53
C PRO A 11 60.03 -79.37 -33.92
N ASP A 12 60.51 -78.61 -32.93
CA ASP A 12 61.44 -77.47 -33.09
C ASP A 12 60.89 -76.11 -33.58
N ASN A 13 59.62 -75.77 -33.29
CA ASN A 13 59.16 -74.37 -33.43
C ASN A 13 59.30 -73.57 -32.10
N PRO A 14 60.33 -72.73 -31.93
CA PRO A 14 60.60 -72.02 -30.67
C PRO A 14 59.52 -70.98 -30.30
N MET A 15 58.69 -70.56 -31.25
CA MET A 15 57.66 -69.51 -31.04
C MET A 15 56.34 -70.05 -30.48
N ALA A 16 56.18 -71.38 -30.36
CA ALA A 16 54.93 -72.00 -29.92
C ALA A 16 54.57 -71.66 -28.45
N GLY A 17 55.56 -71.38 -27.59
CA GLY A 17 55.33 -70.94 -26.21
C GLY A 17 54.80 -69.51 -26.12
N VAL A 18 55.47 -68.59 -26.80
CA VAL A 18 55.19 -67.14 -26.77
C VAL A 18 53.78 -66.82 -27.27
N LEU A 19 53.34 -67.51 -28.32
CA LEU A 19 51.98 -67.33 -28.86
C LEU A 19 50.89 -67.76 -27.87
N ARG A 20 51.15 -68.78 -27.04
CA ARG A 20 50.19 -69.23 -26.00
C ARG A 20 50.09 -68.25 -24.85
N GLU A 21 51.19 -67.61 -24.46
CA GLU A 21 51.19 -66.57 -23.42
C GLU A 21 50.49 -65.30 -23.89
N ALA A 22 50.78 -64.85 -25.12
CA ALA A 22 50.07 -63.72 -25.72
C ALA A 22 48.56 -63.97 -25.81
N GLN A 23 48.14 -65.19 -26.18
CA GLN A 23 46.72 -65.57 -26.17
C GLN A 23 46.10 -65.66 -24.77
N ARG A 24 46.87 -66.01 -23.72
CA ARG A 24 46.37 -65.96 -22.35
C ARG A 24 46.22 -64.52 -21.86
N ALA A 25 47.19 -63.66 -22.13
CA ALA A 25 47.15 -62.25 -21.75
C ALA A 25 45.98 -61.53 -22.42
N ALA A 26 45.75 -61.78 -23.72
CA ALA A 26 44.63 -61.19 -24.47
C ALA A 26 43.24 -61.66 -24.02
N ARG A 27 43.15 -62.76 -23.26
CA ARG A 27 41.88 -63.31 -22.75
C ARG A 27 41.48 -62.77 -21.37
N GLN A 28 42.25 -61.87 -20.75
CA GLN A 28 41.81 -61.18 -19.53
C GLN A 28 40.97 -59.93 -19.90
N PRO A 29 39.69 -59.85 -19.50
CA PRO A 29 38.92 -58.63 -19.64
C PRO A 29 39.52 -57.50 -18.80
N GLY A 30 39.70 -56.31 -19.40
CA GLY A 30 40.15 -55.12 -18.67
C GLY A 30 39.15 -54.71 -17.58
N PRO A 31 39.59 -54.03 -16.51
CA PRO A 31 38.71 -53.60 -15.44
C PRO A 31 37.62 -52.66 -15.99
N ARG A 32 36.36 -52.91 -15.59
CA ARG A 32 35.23 -52.08 -15.98
C ARG A 32 35.41 -50.68 -15.37
N GLY A 33 35.30 -49.63 -16.17
CA GLY A 33 35.36 -48.24 -15.68
C GLY A 33 34.29 -47.97 -14.62
N ARG A 34 34.63 -47.21 -13.58
CA ARG A 34 33.67 -46.82 -12.53
C ARG A 34 32.57 -45.94 -13.14
N GLN A 35 31.34 -46.12 -12.68
CA GLN A 35 30.23 -45.25 -13.03
C GLN A 35 30.53 -43.84 -12.50
N GLY A 36 30.33 -42.81 -13.34
CA GLY A 36 30.53 -41.43 -12.93
C GLY A 36 29.54 -41.01 -11.84
N ASP A 37 29.99 -40.13 -10.95
CA ASP A 37 29.18 -39.61 -9.85
C ASP A 37 27.98 -38.79 -10.37
N GLN A 38 26.88 -38.79 -9.61
CA GLN A 38 25.72 -37.97 -9.92
C GLN A 38 26.05 -36.48 -9.76
N GLY A 39 25.64 -35.67 -10.74
CA GLY A 39 25.84 -34.22 -10.69
C GLY A 39 25.11 -33.54 -9.52
N GLU A 40 25.65 -32.42 -9.06
CA GLU A 40 25.06 -31.64 -7.95
C GLU A 40 23.69 -31.03 -8.31
N PRO A 41 22.80 -30.80 -7.32
CA PRO A 41 21.56 -30.06 -7.53
C PRO A 41 21.81 -28.66 -8.08
N GLY A 42 20.90 -28.20 -8.95
CA GLY A 42 20.95 -26.84 -9.50
C GLY A 42 20.74 -25.75 -8.44
N PRO A 43 21.14 -24.50 -8.73
CA PRO A 43 20.98 -23.38 -7.82
C PRO A 43 19.48 -23.02 -7.61
N PRO A 44 19.14 -22.35 -6.49
CA PRO A 44 17.80 -21.81 -6.28
C PRO A 44 17.37 -20.87 -7.41
N GLY A 45 16.07 -20.87 -7.72
CA GLY A 45 15.50 -19.95 -8.70
C GLY A 45 15.57 -18.49 -8.26
N PRO A 46 15.44 -17.54 -9.22
CA PRO A 46 15.42 -16.12 -8.89
C PRO A 46 14.20 -15.74 -8.04
N PRO A 47 14.27 -14.65 -7.26
CA PRO A 47 13.11 -14.10 -6.57
C PRO A 47 11.96 -13.78 -7.53
N GLY A 48 10.72 -13.95 -7.06
CA GLY A 48 9.54 -13.57 -7.82
C GLY A 48 9.44 -12.06 -8.06
N PRO A 49 8.65 -11.62 -9.05
CA PRO A 49 8.45 -10.20 -9.31
C PRO A 49 7.74 -9.51 -8.13
N PRO A 50 7.90 -8.19 -7.95
CA PRO A 50 7.13 -7.42 -6.99
C PRO A 50 5.62 -7.56 -7.23
N GLY A 51 4.84 -7.50 -6.14
CA GLY A 51 3.39 -7.48 -6.23
C GLY A 51 2.85 -6.21 -6.90
N VAL A 52 1.66 -6.31 -7.50
CA VAL A 52 0.97 -5.16 -8.09
C VAL A 52 0.49 -4.19 -7.01
N GLN A 53 0.48 -2.88 -7.31
CA GLN A 53 -0.11 -1.88 -6.43
C GLN A 53 -1.61 -2.16 -6.26
N GLY A 54 -2.11 -2.00 -5.03
CA GLY A 54 -3.54 -2.14 -4.73
C GLY A 54 -4.40 -1.09 -5.45
N PRO A 55 -5.73 -1.33 -5.55
CA PRO A 55 -6.64 -0.38 -6.17
C PRO A 55 -6.71 0.94 -5.38
N ALA A 56 -7.06 2.03 -6.05
CA ALA A 56 -7.37 3.30 -5.39
C ALA A 56 -8.52 3.11 -4.38
N GLY A 57 -8.44 3.79 -3.24
CA GLY A 57 -9.51 3.79 -2.25
C GLY A 57 -10.81 4.44 -2.78
N PRO A 58 -11.96 4.19 -2.12
CA PRO A 58 -13.22 4.81 -2.51
C PRO A 58 -13.17 6.33 -2.35
N ARG A 59 -13.90 7.06 -3.22
CA ARG A 59 -14.09 8.51 -3.09
C ARG A 59 -14.92 8.79 -1.83
N GLY A 60 -14.44 9.68 -0.97
CA GLY A 60 -15.21 10.15 0.20
C GLY A 60 -16.48 10.90 -0.21
N GLU A 61 -17.49 10.91 0.67
CA GLU A 61 -18.72 11.69 0.46
C GLU A 61 -18.41 13.19 0.40
N PRO A 62 -19.13 13.96 -0.44
CA PRO A 62 -18.96 15.40 -0.47
C PRO A 62 -19.34 16.01 0.89
N PRO A 63 -18.56 16.97 1.39
CA PRO A 63 -18.86 17.65 2.64
C PRO A 63 -20.14 18.47 2.50
N ALA A 64 -20.95 18.52 3.56
CA ALA A 64 -22.08 19.42 3.61
C ALA A 64 -21.57 20.86 3.74
N ALA A 65 -22.11 21.80 2.99
CA ALA A 65 -21.71 23.21 3.08
C ALA A 65 -22.90 24.12 2.80
N THR A 66 -22.97 25.26 3.49
CA THR A 66 -23.99 26.28 3.27
C THR A 66 -23.53 27.64 3.79
N VAL A 67 -24.32 28.69 3.53
CA VAL A 67 -24.13 30.01 4.12
C VAL A 67 -25.28 30.29 5.08
N VAL A 68 -24.97 30.54 6.35
CA VAL A 68 -25.94 30.95 7.36
C VAL A 68 -25.79 32.44 7.69
N SER A 69 -26.82 33.04 8.28
CA SER A 69 -26.78 34.44 8.73
C SER A 69 -26.98 34.51 10.24
N THR A 70 -26.25 35.40 10.90
CA THR A 70 -26.38 35.59 12.36
C THR A 70 -27.69 36.26 12.75
N ALA A 71 -28.18 35.93 13.93
CA ALA A 71 -29.23 36.64 14.65
C ALA A 71 -28.64 37.81 15.46
N ALA A 72 -29.50 38.55 16.18
CA ALA A 72 -29.10 39.76 16.92
C ALA A 72 -28.01 39.51 17.97
N ASP A 73 -27.90 38.30 18.51
CA ASP A 73 -26.86 37.90 19.47
C ASP A 73 -25.57 37.39 18.81
N GLY A 74 -25.42 37.60 17.50
CA GLY A 74 -24.29 37.12 16.70
C GLY A 74 -24.31 35.62 16.42
N ARG A 75 -25.34 34.87 16.84
CA ARG A 75 -25.40 33.42 16.67
C ARG A 75 -26.07 33.02 15.35
N ALA A 76 -25.56 31.98 14.72
CA ALA A 76 -26.26 31.28 13.64
C ALA A 76 -26.30 29.78 13.95
N THR A 77 -27.44 29.15 13.67
CA THR A 77 -27.61 27.69 13.79
C THR A 77 -27.80 27.11 12.40
N TRP A 78 -27.00 26.10 12.08
CA TRP A 78 -27.10 25.32 10.86
C TRP A 78 -27.60 23.92 11.19
N VAL A 79 -28.83 23.62 10.77
CA VAL A 79 -29.38 22.26 10.80
C VAL A 79 -28.96 21.53 9.54
N TYR A 80 -28.36 20.36 9.68
CA TYR A 80 -27.92 19.58 8.53
C TYR A 80 -29.11 18.99 7.79
N ALA A 81 -29.09 19.05 6.46
CA ALA A 81 -30.13 18.44 5.63
C ALA A 81 -30.20 16.91 5.82
N ARG A 82 -29.06 16.29 6.12
CA ARG A 82 -28.95 14.89 6.52
C ARG A 82 -28.13 14.80 7.81
N PRO A 83 -28.56 14.02 8.80
CA PRO A 83 -27.79 13.80 10.01
C PRO A 83 -26.50 13.03 9.71
N PHE A 84 -25.46 13.31 10.49
CA PHE A 84 -24.23 12.54 10.53
C PHE A 84 -24.34 11.45 11.60
N THR A 85 -23.61 10.34 11.42
CA THR A 85 -23.59 9.24 12.40
C THR A 85 -22.96 9.65 13.74
N GLN A 86 -22.09 10.67 13.71
CA GLN A 86 -21.44 11.28 14.86
C GLN A 86 -21.23 12.77 14.60
N PRO A 87 -20.93 13.61 15.61
CA PRO A 87 -20.62 15.02 15.40
C PRO A 87 -19.51 15.20 14.33
N PRO A 88 -19.78 15.90 13.22
CA PRO A 88 -18.83 16.04 12.11
C PRO A 88 -17.73 17.06 12.45
N VAL A 89 -16.68 17.08 11.65
CA VAL A 89 -15.71 18.18 11.68
C VAL A 89 -16.34 19.39 11.00
N VAL A 90 -16.43 20.52 11.71
CA VAL A 90 -17.04 21.75 11.19
C VAL A 90 -15.99 22.84 11.07
N THR A 91 -16.01 23.54 9.94
CA THR A 91 -15.30 24.81 9.76
C THR A 91 -16.30 25.92 9.46
N ALA A 92 -15.99 27.12 9.94
CA ALA A 92 -16.85 28.28 9.79
C ALA A 92 -16.01 29.55 9.57
N THR A 93 -16.40 30.36 8.60
CA THR A 93 -15.73 31.61 8.28
C THR A 93 -16.77 32.70 8.05
N ALA A 94 -16.69 33.79 8.81
CA ALA A 94 -17.54 34.95 8.61
C ALA A 94 -17.05 35.76 7.41
N VAL A 95 -18.00 36.29 6.64
CA VAL A 95 -17.74 37.29 5.60
C VAL A 95 -17.97 38.65 6.22
N ASP A 96 -16.93 39.49 6.19
CA ASP A 96 -16.99 40.85 6.69
C ASP A 96 -17.93 41.71 5.81
N PRO A 97 -19.02 42.26 6.36
CA PRO A 97 -19.92 43.13 5.61
C PRO A 97 -19.35 44.52 5.36
N ASP A 98 -18.39 44.97 6.17
CA ASP A 98 -17.74 46.29 6.04
C ASP A 98 -16.23 46.17 6.29
N PRO A 99 -15.45 45.74 5.28
CA PRO A 99 -14.00 45.60 5.40
C PRO A 99 -13.26 46.92 5.62
N SER A 100 -13.95 48.07 5.61
CA SER A 100 -13.38 49.36 5.98
C SER A 100 -13.37 49.60 7.49
N ASP A 101 -14.19 48.88 8.26
CA ASP A 101 -14.14 48.89 9.73
C ASP A 101 -12.83 48.21 10.17
N PRO A 102 -11.97 48.87 10.96
CA PRO A 102 -10.75 48.25 11.49
C PRO A 102 -11.01 47.09 12.46
N ARG A 103 -12.24 46.87 12.90
CA ARG A 103 -12.61 45.78 13.80
C ARG A 103 -12.79 44.47 13.04
N GLY A 104 -11.98 43.48 13.39
CA GLY A 104 -12.07 42.14 12.81
C GLY A 104 -13.24 41.32 13.34
N LEU A 105 -13.79 40.47 12.47
CA LEU A 105 -14.73 39.42 12.85
C LEU A 105 -14.02 38.11 13.13
N PHE A 106 -14.48 37.37 14.14
CA PHE A 106 -14.03 36.01 14.40
C PHE A 106 -15.21 35.11 14.78
N VAL A 107 -15.09 33.83 14.43
CA VAL A 107 -16.17 32.84 14.61
C VAL A 107 -15.79 31.86 15.71
N THR A 108 -16.73 31.59 16.60
CA THR A 108 -16.65 30.52 17.60
C THR A 108 -17.66 29.43 17.23
N LEU A 109 -17.20 28.18 17.20
CA LEU A 109 -18.09 27.01 17.18
C LEU A 109 -18.58 26.77 18.60
N GLU A 110 -19.87 26.99 18.85
CA GLU A 110 -20.44 26.84 20.19
C GLU A 110 -21.04 25.46 20.44
N ALA A 111 -21.52 24.79 19.39
CA ALA A 111 -21.98 23.41 19.48
C ALA A 111 -21.84 22.72 18.12
N VAL A 112 -21.46 21.45 18.16
CA VAL A 112 -21.45 20.56 16.99
C VAL A 112 -22.05 19.23 17.43
N THR A 113 -23.12 18.80 16.76
CA THR A 113 -23.86 17.57 17.05
C THR A 113 -24.01 16.76 15.78
N ALA A 114 -24.64 15.58 15.85
CA ALA A 114 -24.97 14.79 14.67
C ALA A 114 -25.98 15.48 13.72
N THR A 115 -26.81 16.41 14.22
CA THR A 115 -27.94 16.97 13.46
C THR A 115 -27.80 18.46 13.15
N GLN A 116 -26.94 19.17 13.89
CA GLN A 116 -26.74 20.60 13.72
C GLN A 116 -25.40 21.09 14.28
N ALA A 117 -24.99 22.27 13.84
CA ALA A 117 -23.94 23.08 14.46
C ALA A 117 -24.44 24.50 14.75
N SER A 118 -23.94 25.10 15.83
CA SER A 118 -24.17 26.52 16.13
C SER A 118 -22.85 27.26 16.21
N VAL A 119 -22.80 28.41 15.55
CA VAL A 119 -21.67 29.33 15.55
C VAL A 119 -22.08 30.66 16.17
N ARG A 120 -21.13 31.38 16.74
CA ARG A 120 -21.30 32.79 17.10
C ARG A 120 -20.19 33.63 16.48
N VAL A 121 -20.57 34.75 15.88
CA VAL A 121 -19.63 35.73 15.35
C VAL A 121 -19.46 36.87 16.33
N TRP A 122 -18.21 37.21 16.57
CA TRP A 122 -17.78 38.29 17.44
C TRP A 122 -17.04 39.33 16.61
N GLN A 123 -17.21 40.59 16.97
CA GLN A 123 -16.48 41.72 16.43
C GLN A 123 -15.49 42.22 17.50
N SER A 124 -14.24 42.41 17.14
CA SER A 124 -13.23 42.95 18.06
C SER A 124 -13.56 44.39 18.45
N THR A 125 -13.14 44.80 19.64
CA THR A 125 -13.27 46.20 20.08
C THR A 125 -11.89 46.84 20.13
N GLY A 126 -11.71 47.97 19.45
CA GLY A 126 -10.43 48.73 19.45
C GLY A 126 -10.11 49.42 20.78
N VAL A 127 -11.05 49.42 21.72
CA VAL A 127 -10.92 49.90 23.10
C VAL A 127 -11.51 48.81 24.00
N LEU A 128 -10.93 48.62 25.19
CA LEU A 128 -11.52 47.78 26.25
C LEU A 128 -12.85 48.40 26.71
N VAL A 129 -13.94 48.10 26.01
CA VAL A 129 -15.29 48.50 26.42
C VAL A 129 -15.69 47.57 27.55
N GLY A 130 -15.72 48.09 28.80
CA GLY A 130 -16.07 47.29 29.97
C GLY A 130 -15.12 46.12 30.26
N GLY A 131 -13.87 46.18 29.78
CA GLY A 131 -12.89 45.08 29.91
C GLY A 131 -13.06 43.94 28.91
N GLN A 132 -14.06 44.01 28.02
CA GLN A 132 -14.25 43.05 26.93
C GLN A 132 -13.41 43.46 25.71
N THR A 133 -12.81 42.47 25.06
CA THR A 133 -12.01 42.64 23.83
C THR A 133 -12.83 42.39 22.56
N ALA A 134 -14.09 41.98 22.71
CA ALA A 134 -15.01 41.73 21.62
C ALA A 134 -16.48 41.77 22.08
N VAL A 135 -17.37 42.07 21.14
CA VAL A 135 -18.83 42.06 21.32
C VAL A 135 -19.47 41.18 20.24
N PRO A 136 -20.68 40.63 20.45
CA PRO A 136 -21.37 39.90 19.40
C PRO A 136 -21.59 40.78 18.17
N ALA A 137 -21.31 40.25 16.98
CA ALA A 137 -21.33 41.02 15.73
C ALA A 137 -22.75 41.46 15.26
N GLY A 138 -23.80 41.06 15.98
CA GLY A 138 -25.18 41.38 15.63
C GLY A 138 -25.73 40.52 14.50
N ALA A 139 -26.90 40.91 13.99
CA ALA A 139 -27.64 40.16 12.97
C ALA A 139 -27.12 40.42 11.55
N GLY A 140 -27.30 39.44 10.66
CA GLY A 140 -27.10 39.60 9.22
C GLY A 140 -25.69 39.30 8.72
N VAL A 141 -24.72 39.02 9.60
CA VAL A 141 -23.37 38.60 9.18
C VAL A 141 -23.46 37.23 8.51
N LYS A 142 -22.92 37.12 7.30
CA LYS A 142 -22.88 35.86 6.55
C LYS A 142 -21.75 34.99 7.07
N VAL A 143 -22.03 33.71 7.32
CA VAL A 143 -21.03 32.72 7.75
C VAL A 143 -21.07 31.55 6.80
N HIS A 144 -19.96 31.33 6.11
CA HIS A 144 -19.73 30.15 5.28
C HIS A 144 -19.38 29.00 6.21
N VAL A 145 -20.19 27.94 6.21
CA VAL A 145 -20.01 26.79 7.07
C VAL A 145 -19.90 25.52 6.24
N MET A 146 -19.03 24.62 6.70
CA MET A 146 -18.77 23.33 6.06
C MET A 146 -18.65 22.26 7.13
N ALA A 147 -19.25 21.09 6.90
CA ALA A 147 -19.21 19.93 7.76
C ALA A 147 -18.75 18.70 6.98
N ALA A 148 -17.75 18.00 7.48
CA ALA A 148 -17.22 16.77 6.91
C ALA A 148 -17.34 15.63 7.92
N GLY A 149 -17.89 14.50 7.48
CA GLY A 149 -18.11 13.32 8.30
C GLY A 149 -18.94 12.28 7.54
N THR A 150 -19.25 11.18 8.21
CA THR A 150 -20.08 10.10 7.65
C THR A 150 -21.56 10.43 7.86
N LEU A 151 -22.32 10.49 6.77
CA LEU A 151 -23.77 10.69 6.82
C LEU A 151 -24.48 9.37 7.19
N THR A 152 -25.70 9.51 7.70
CA THR A 152 -26.58 8.39 8.07
C THR A 152 -27.43 7.93 6.89
#